data_AF-A0A959UUR0-F1
#
_entry.id   AF-A0A959UUR0-F1
#
_cell.length_a   1.000
_cell.length_b   1.000
_cell.length_c   1.000
_cell.angle_alpha   90.00
_cell.angle_beta   90.00
_cell.angle_gamma   90.00
#
_symmetry.space_group_name_H-M   'P 1'
#
loop_
_entity.id
_entity.type
_entity.pdbx_description
1 polymer ?
#
loop_
_entity_poly.entity_id
_entity_poly.type
_entity_poly.pdbx_seq_one_letter_code
_entity_poly.pdbx_strand_id
1 'polypeptide(L)'
;EDHVSMGAAAAIKTWHVVDDVERILAIELFTAAQAMEFRAPTASSKRLMSLMSAFRERVPFIKEDVVMHDHMEAALDFVRNVPVL
;
A
#
# COMPACT_ATOMS: atom_id res chain seq x y z
N GLU A 1 37.46 -18.48 15.94
CA GLU A 1 36.72 -17.24 15.59
C GLU A 1 35.81 -16.90 16.74
N ASP A 2 36.04 -15.77 17.40
CA ASP A 2 35.26 -15.23 18.52
C ASP A 2 34.35 -14.06 18.10
N HIS A 3 34.39 -13.70 16.81
CA HIS A 3 33.53 -12.68 16.21
C HIS A 3 32.87 -13.22 14.94
N VAL A 4 31.55 -13.04 14.83
CA VAL A 4 30.76 -13.40 13.64
C VAL A 4 29.80 -12.27 13.29
N SER A 5 29.53 -12.07 12.00
CA SER A 5 28.76 -10.92 11.50
C SER A 5 27.25 -11.02 11.71
N MET A 6 26.71 -12.23 11.94
CA MET A 6 25.27 -12.50 11.99
C MET A 6 24.47 -12.01 10.76
N GLY A 7 25.14 -11.84 9.61
CA GLY A 7 24.55 -11.18 8.43
C GLY A 7 23.33 -11.88 7.85
N ALA A 8 23.29 -13.22 7.87
CA ALA A 8 22.13 -13.98 7.39
C ALA A 8 20.86 -13.72 8.23
N ALA A 9 21.01 -13.68 9.56
CA ALA A 9 19.90 -13.38 10.46
C ALA A 9 19.42 -11.93 10.30
N ALA A 10 20.35 -10.99 10.09
CA ALA A 10 20.01 -9.60 9.82
C ALA A 10 19.22 -9.45 8.50
N ALA A 11 19.62 -10.15 7.44
CA ALA A 11 18.92 -10.14 6.16
C ALA A 11 17.48 -10.66 6.26
N ILE A 12 17.27 -11.78 6.97
CA ILE A 12 15.92 -12.34 7.20
C ILE A 12 15.04 -11.35 7.97
N LYS A 13 15.60 -10.70 9.00
CA LYS A 13 14.87 -9.69 9.76
C LYS A 13 14.46 -8.52 8.88
N THR A 14 15.38 -8.00 8.07
CA THR A 14 15.07 -6.89 7.15
C THR A 14 14.01 -7.29 6.14
N TRP A 15 14.04 -8.51 5.63
CA TRP A 15 13.03 -9.01 4.69
C TRP A 15 11.62 -8.99 5.31
N HIS A 16 11.44 -9.46 6.55
CA HIS A 16 10.15 -9.36 7.25
C HIS A 16 9.71 -7.90 7.46
N VAL A 17 10.63 -7.01 7.83
CA VAL A 17 10.32 -5.58 8.02
C VAL A 17 9.84 -4.95 6.72
N VAL A 18 10.44 -5.28 5.58
CA VAL A 18 10.00 -4.78 4.27
C VAL A 18 8.59 -5.28 3.95
N ASP A 19 8.31 -6.57 4.16
CA ASP A 19 6.99 -7.17 3.96
C ASP A 19 5.91 -6.48 4.83
N ASP A 20 6.23 -6.13 6.08
CA ASP A 20 5.32 -5.35 6.95
C ASP A 20 5.12 -3.91 6.50
N VAL A 21 6.19 -3.24 6.04
CA VAL A 21 6.12 -1.86 5.54
C VAL A 21 5.24 -1.77 4.29
N GLU A 22 5.34 -2.74 3.37
CA GLU A 22 4.46 -2.79 2.20
C GLU A 22 2.98 -2.85 2.59
N ARG A 23 2.63 -3.61 3.63
CA ARG A 23 1.26 -3.65 4.18
C ARG A 23 0.82 -2.32 4.77
N ILE A 24 1.69 -1.65 5.52
CA ILE A 24 1.40 -0.32 6.08
C ILE A 24 1.12 0.67 4.95
N LEU A 25 1.95 0.68 3.91
CA LEU A 25 1.79 1.57 2.76
C LEU A 25 0.50 1.26 1.98
N ALA A 26 0.11 -0.01 1.86
CA ALA A 26 -1.14 -0.41 1.23
C ALA A 26 -2.36 0.14 1.99
N ILE A 27 -2.34 0.06 3.32
CA ILE A 27 -3.40 0.61 4.19
C ILE A 27 -3.42 2.14 4.11
N GLU A 28 -2.26 2.79 4.11
CA GLU A 28 -2.16 4.24 3.95
C GLU A 28 -2.76 4.69 2.60
N LEU A 29 -2.39 4.04 1.50
CA LEU A 29 -2.93 4.34 0.17
C LEU A 29 -4.45 4.12 0.12
N PHE A 30 -4.93 3.02 0.71
CA PHE A 30 -6.35 2.74 0.80
C PHE A 30 -7.11 3.89 1.49
N THR A 31 -6.65 4.27 2.68
CA THR A 31 -7.30 5.32 3.47
C THR A 31 -7.22 6.68 2.79
N ALA A 32 -6.09 7.00 2.14
CA ALA A 32 -5.94 8.21 1.34
C ALA A 32 -6.92 8.26 0.17
N ALA A 33 -7.11 7.13 -0.55
CA ALA A 33 -8.06 7.06 -1.66
C ALA A 33 -9.51 7.30 -1.21
N GLN A 34 -9.93 6.71 -0.09
CA GLN A 34 -11.25 7.00 0.50
C GLN A 34 -11.37 8.48 0.88
N ALA A 35 -10.38 9.02 1.59
CA ALA A 35 -10.37 10.41 2.05
C ALA A 35 -10.43 11.42 0.91
N MET A 36 -9.80 11.15 -0.23
CA MET A 36 -9.90 12.04 -1.39
C MET A 36 -11.32 12.09 -1.96
N GLU A 37 -12.01 10.96 -2.05
CA GLU A 37 -13.39 10.92 -2.55
C GLU A 37 -14.37 11.58 -1.59
N PHE A 38 -14.19 11.41 -0.28
CA PHE A 38 -14.94 12.18 0.71
C PHE A 38 -14.72 13.70 0.61
N ARG A 39 -13.60 14.15 0.02
CA ARG A 39 -13.26 15.57 -0.18
C ARG A 39 -13.67 16.11 -1.56
N ALA A 40 -14.31 15.31 -2.41
CA ALA A 40 -14.78 15.76 -3.71
C ALA A 40 -15.70 17.01 -3.57
N PRO A 41 -15.62 17.99 -4.50
CA PRO A 41 -14.94 17.95 -5.80
C PRO A 41 -13.47 18.42 -5.78
N THR A 42 -12.86 18.64 -4.61
CA THR A 42 -11.49 19.16 -4.53
C THR A 42 -10.49 18.12 -5.06
N ALA A 43 -9.83 18.42 -6.19
CA ALA A 43 -8.86 17.52 -6.82
C ALA A 43 -7.41 17.82 -6.38
N SER A 44 -6.56 16.79 -6.45
CA SER A 44 -5.11 16.91 -6.26
C SER A 44 -4.39 17.13 -7.61
N SER A 45 -3.06 17.01 -7.63
CA SER A 45 -2.26 17.09 -8.86
C SER A 45 -2.65 15.98 -9.86
N LYS A 46 -2.46 16.24 -11.17
CA LYS A 46 -2.76 15.27 -12.24
C LYS A 46 -2.12 13.90 -12.01
N ARG A 47 -0.87 13.89 -11.52
CA ARG A 47 -0.15 12.65 -11.23
C ARG A 47 -0.83 11.85 -10.13
N LEU A 48 -1.21 12.50 -9.02
CA LEU A 48 -1.90 11.83 -7.93
C LEU A 48 -3.29 11.35 -8.37
N MET A 49 -4.03 12.15 -9.15
CA MET A 49 -5.32 11.71 -9.68
C MET A 49 -5.19 10.48 -10.59
N SER A 50 -4.13 10.39 -11.40
CA SER A 50 -3.85 9.21 -12.22
C SER A 50 -3.54 7.97 -11.39
N LEU A 51 -2.71 8.11 -10.35
CA LEU A 51 -2.40 7.02 -9.41
C LEU A 51 -3.68 6.51 -8.73
N MET A 52 -4.54 7.43 -8.31
CA MET A 52 -5.75 7.12 -7.56
C MET A 52 -6.80 6.48 -8.47
N SER A 53 -6.90 6.91 -9.72
CA SER A 53 -7.71 6.23 -10.73
C SER A 53 -7.23 4.79 -10.95
N ALA A 54 -5.92 4.59 -11.12
CA ALA A 54 -5.35 3.25 -11.29
C ALA A 54 -5.56 2.36 -10.05
N PHE A 55 -5.46 2.93 -8.85
CA PHE A 55 -5.77 2.22 -7.61
C PHE A 55 -7.24 1.78 -7.56
N ARG A 56 -8.17 2.64 -8.00
CA ARG A 56 -9.60 2.33 -8.02
C ARG A 56 -10.03 1.29 -9.04
N GLU A 57 -9.21 1.01 -10.05
CA GLU A 57 -9.40 -0.15 -10.93
C GLU A 57 -9.21 -1.48 -10.18
N ARG A 58 -8.49 -1.48 -9.05
CA ARG A 58 -8.22 -2.67 -8.23
C ARG A 58 -9.04 -2.70 -6.94
N VAL A 59 -9.20 -1.56 -6.29
CA VAL A 59 -9.82 -1.44 -4.97
C VAL A 59 -11.01 -0.48 -5.01
N PRO A 60 -12.26 -0.96 -4.93
CA PRO A 60 -13.43 -0.12 -5.03
C PRO A 60 -13.58 0.85 -3.84
N PHE A 61 -14.36 1.91 -4.05
CA PHE A 61 -14.80 2.77 -2.95
C PHE A 61 -15.67 1.97 -1.96
N ILE A 62 -15.48 2.20 -0.66
CA ILE A 62 -16.20 1.45 0.38
C ILE A 62 -17.22 2.40 0.99
N LYS A 63 -18.49 2.13 0.70
CA LYS A 63 -19.61 2.99 1.15
C LYS A 63 -20.23 2.52 2.46
N GLU A 64 -20.24 1.21 2.67
CA GLU A 64 -20.84 0.52 3.81
C GLU A 64 -19.84 -0.51 4.31
N ASP A 65 -20.05 -1.02 5.53
CA ASP A 65 -19.14 -2.01 6.12
C ASP A 65 -19.10 -3.30 5.28
N VAL A 66 -17.89 -3.75 4.99
CA VAL A 66 -17.61 -4.99 4.24
C VAL A 66 -16.45 -5.75 4.89
N VAL A 67 -16.29 -7.01 4.48
CA VAL A 67 -15.08 -7.77 4.83
C VAL A 67 -13.89 -7.16 4.08
N MET A 68 -12.91 -6.65 4.83
CA MET A 68 -11.81 -5.87 4.28
C MET A 68 -10.63 -6.68 3.77
N HIS A 69 -10.54 -7.98 4.09
CA HIS A 69 -9.35 -8.79 3.81
C HIS A 69 -8.96 -8.77 2.33
N ASP A 70 -9.89 -9.12 1.43
CA ASP A 70 -9.62 -9.17 -0.01
C ASP A 70 -9.25 -7.80 -0.58
N HIS A 71 -9.82 -6.73 -0.02
CA HIS A 71 -9.49 -5.37 -0.43
C HIS A 71 -8.10 -4.91 0.05
N MET A 72 -7.69 -5.34 1.25
CA MET A 72 -6.34 -5.09 1.76
C MET A 72 -5.29 -5.87 0.97
N GLU A 73 -5.57 -7.12 0.62
CA GLU A 73 -4.69 -7.93 -0.26
C GLU A 73 -4.57 -7.32 -1.66
N ALA A 74 -5.69 -6.84 -2.24
CA ALA A 74 -5.65 -6.12 -3.52
C ALA A 74 -4.86 -4.81 -3.43
N ALA A 75 -4.93 -4.09 -2.31
CA ALA A 75 -4.13 -2.88 -2.08
C ALA A 75 -2.64 -3.20 -1.95
N LEU A 76 -2.29 -4.29 -1.26
CA LEU A 76 -0.90 -4.77 -1.14
C LEU A 76 -0.33 -5.19 -2.49
N ASP A 77 -1.09 -5.96 -3.28
CA ASP A 77 -0.73 -6.33 -4.64
C ASP A 77 -0.49 -5.10 -5.52
N PHE A 78 -1.35 -4.07 -5.39
CA PHE A 78 -1.15 -2.81 -6.10
C PHE A 78 0.16 -2.14 -5.70
N VAL A 79 0.48 -2.03 -4.40
CA VAL A 79 1.72 -1.40 -3.92
C VAL A 79 2.97 -2.14 -4.41
N ARG A 80 2.93 -3.46 -4.51
CA ARG A 80 4.06 -4.27 -4.99
C ARG A 80 4.31 -4.15 -6.48
N ASN A 81 3.26 -3.93 -7.26
CA ASN A 81 3.32 -3.96 -8.72
C ASN A 81 3.18 -2.59 -9.36
N VAL A 82 2.86 -1.54 -8.60
CA VAL A 82 2.80 -0.19 -9.13
C VAL A 82 4.20 0.17 -9.65
N PRO A 83 4.34 0.63 -10.90
CA PRO A 83 5.61 1.10 -11.39
C PRO A 83 6.07 2.26 -10.50
N VAL A 84 7.11 2.04 -9.72
CA VAL A 84 7.83 3.13 -9.06
C VAL A 84 8.45 3.94 -10.20
N LEU A 85 8.10 5.24 -10.27
CA LEU A 85 8.54 6.15 -11.32
C LEU A 85 10.03 6.02 -11.65
#